data_AF-A0A929UU73-F1
#
_entry.id   AF-A0A929UU73-F1
#
_cell.length_a   1.000
_cell.length_b   1.000
_cell.length_c   1.000
_cell.angle_alpha   90.00
_cell.angle_beta   90.00
_cell.angle_gamma   90.00
#
_symmetry.space_group_name_H-M   'P 1'
#
loop_
_entity.id
_entity.type
_entity.pdbx_description
1 polymer ?
#
loop_
_entity_poly.entity_id
_entity_poly.type
_entity_poly.pdbx_seq_one_letter_code
_entity_poly.pdbx_strand_id
1 'polypeptide(L)'
;LMIDSGIDHEFRTTIVREQLEVSDFEKIGELVKGAKRFALQHFRTGTTISPKFANYHTFTDEEFREAQKIMERHVGECVIH
;
A
#
# COMPACT_ATOMS: atom_id res chain seq x y z
N LEU A 1 -19.65 5.50 -4.52
CA LEU A 1 -18.36 5.09 -3.90
C LEU A 1 -17.41 6.28 -3.99
N MET A 2 -16.36 6.38 -3.14
CA MET A 2 -15.41 7.52 -3.21
C MET A 2 -14.79 7.69 -4.61
N ILE A 3 -14.54 6.58 -5.31
CA ILE A 3 -13.99 6.55 -6.67
C ILE A 3 -14.88 7.31 -7.66
N ASP A 4 -16.21 7.12 -7.60
CA ASP A 4 -17.17 7.75 -8.52
C ASP A 4 -17.65 9.13 -8.07
N SER A 5 -17.15 9.63 -6.94
CA SER A 5 -17.64 10.90 -6.35
C SER A 5 -17.20 12.14 -7.13
N GLY A 6 -16.22 12.02 -8.03
CA GLY A 6 -15.60 13.15 -8.72
C GLY A 6 -14.62 13.95 -7.86
N ILE A 7 -14.50 13.65 -6.56
CA ILE A 7 -13.57 14.28 -5.64
C ILE A 7 -12.21 13.56 -5.71
N ASP A 8 -11.13 14.34 -5.80
CA ASP A 8 -9.77 13.78 -5.78
C ASP A 8 -9.47 13.11 -4.44
N HIS A 9 -8.87 11.93 -4.51
CA HIS A 9 -8.54 11.11 -3.36
C HIS A 9 -7.30 10.25 -3.64
N GLU A 10 -6.63 9.87 -2.55
CA GLU A 10 -5.53 8.91 -2.53
C GLU A 10 -5.90 7.79 -1.55
N PHE A 11 -5.77 6.55 -1.99
CA PHE A 11 -5.76 5.40 -1.09
C PHE A 11 -4.33 5.12 -0.63
N ARG A 12 -4.16 4.66 0.61
CA ARG A 12 -2.83 4.39 1.17
C ARG A 12 -2.84 3.14 2.02
N THR A 13 -1.76 2.37 1.94
CA THR A 13 -1.48 1.26 2.84
C THR A 13 -0.10 1.43 3.45
N THR A 14 -0.01 1.35 4.79
CA THR A 14 1.26 1.22 5.50
C THR A 14 1.70 -0.24 5.49
N ILE A 15 2.90 -0.52 4.99
CA ILE A 15 3.36 -1.87 4.71
C ILE A 15 4.02 -2.47 5.95
N VAL A 16 3.27 -3.31 6.66
CA VAL A 16 3.78 -4.17 7.73
C VAL A 16 3.95 -5.57 7.17
N ARG A 17 5.20 -6.02 7.00
CA ARG A 17 5.54 -7.27 6.31
C ARG A 17 4.93 -8.50 6.99
N GLU A 18 4.75 -8.46 8.30
CA GLU A 18 4.14 -9.53 9.07
C GLU A 18 2.61 -9.64 8.86
N GLN A 19 2.00 -8.70 8.12
CA GLN A 19 0.56 -8.65 7.84
C GLN A 19 0.22 -8.73 6.36
N LEU A 20 1.20 -8.55 5.48
CA LEU A 20 1.01 -8.43 4.04
C LEU A 20 2.15 -9.13 3.31
N GLU A 21 1.82 -9.81 2.21
CA GLU A 21 2.77 -10.29 1.22
C GLU A 21 2.62 -9.50 -0.08
N VAL A 22 3.65 -9.48 -0.93
CA VAL A 22 3.59 -8.80 -2.24
C VAL A 22 2.40 -9.30 -3.09
N SER A 23 2.05 -10.59 -2.96
CA SER A 23 0.95 -11.20 -3.70
C SER A 23 -0.44 -10.66 -3.32
N ASP A 24 -0.60 -10.09 -2.12
CA ASP A 24 -1.87 -9.51 -1.68
C ASP A 24 -2.26 -8.28 -2.50
N PHE A 25 -1.28 -7.60 -3.12
CA PHE A 25 -1.51 -6.39 -3.89
C PHE A 25 -2.34 -6.61 -5.15
N GLU A 26 -2.45 -7.85 -5.64
CA GLU A 26 -3.38 -8.16 -6.75
C GLU A 26 -4.84 -7.97 -6.29
N LYS A 27 -5.17 -8.49 -5.10
CA LYS A 27 -6.52 -8.36 -4.53
C LYS A 27 -6.80 -6.94 -4.07
N ILE A 28 -5.80 -6.29 -3.47
CA ILE A 28 -5.91 -4.87 -3.07
C ILE A 28 -6.15 -4.01 -4.30
N GLY A 29 -5.40 -4.24 -5.38
CA GLY A 29 -5.56 -3.55 -6.66
C GLY A 29 -6.98 -3.67 -7.22
N GLU A 30 -7.53 -4.88 -7.26
CA GLU A 30 -8.92 -5.09 -7.71
C GLU A 30 -9.95 -4.40 -6.81
N LEU A 31 -9.72 -4.30 -5.49
CA LEU A 31 -10.62 -3.60 -4.56
C LEU A 31 -10.68 -2.09 -4.82
N VAL A 32 -9.57 -1.47 -5.25
CA VAL A 32 -9.45 -0.02 -5.48
C VAL A 32 -9.37 0.33 -6.97
N LYS A 33 -9.76 -0.60 -7.84
CA LYS A 33 -9.65 -0.46 -9.29
C LYS A 33 -10.30 0.82 -9.79
N GLY A 34 -9.56 1.57 -10.61
CA GLY A 34 -10.00 2.86 -11.14
C GLY A 34 -9.74 4.05 -10.21
N ALA A 35 -9.17 3.84 -9.02
CA ALA A 35 -8.69 4.94 -8.20
C ALA A 35 -7.60 5.73 -8.95
N LYS A 36 -7.60 7.06 -8.76
CA LYS A 36 -6.61 7.93 -9.41
C LYS A 36 -5.21 7.70 -8.88
N ARG A 37 -5.07 7.47 -7.57
CA ARG A 37 -3.77 7.38 -6.89
C ARG A 37 -3.79 6.41 -5.73
N PHE A 38 -2.70 5.65 -5.60
CA PHE A 38 -2.42 4.78 -4.46
C PHE A 38 -1.01 5.04 -3.90
N ALA A 39 -0.86 5.05 -2.58
CA ALA A 39 0.42 5.21 -1.91
C ALA A 39 0.80 3.98 -1.07
N LEU A 40 1.96 3.40 -1.38
CA LEU A 40 2.62 2.38 -0.57
C LEU A 40 3.50 3.08 0.45
N GLN A 41 3.15 3.00 1.73
CA GLN A 41 3.86 3.73 2.78
C GLN A 41 4.77 2.80 3.60
N HIS A 42 6.01 3.20 3.83
CA HIS A 42 6.93 2.50 4.73
C HIS A 42 6.39 2.45 6.15
N PHE A 43 6.40 1.25 6.74
CA PHE A 43 6.23 1.11 8.17
C PHE A 43 7.51 1.56 8.90
N ARG A 44 7.35 2.32 9.99
CA ARG A 44 8.46 2.81 10.83
C ARG A 44 8.26 2.35 12.28
N THR A 45 9.24 1.61 12.81
CA THR A 45 9.26 1.05 14.17
C THR A 45 9.59 2.07 15.27
N GLY A 46 9.06 3.30 15.15
CA GLY A 46 9.32 4.39 16.11
C GLY A 46 8.38 4.36 17.30
N THR A 47 7.17 4.92 17.13
CA THR A 47 6.16 5.03 18.19
C THR A 47 5.03 4.04 17.91
N THR A 48 5.13 2.85 18.47
CA THR A 48 4.11 1.81 18.34
C THR A 48 3.32 1.69 19.65
N ILE A 49 1.99 1.54 19.55
CA ILE A 49 1.12 1.36 20.73
C ILE A 49 1.35 -0.03 21.34
N SER A 50 1.48 -1.04 20.48
CA SER A 50 1.73 -2.42 20.89
C SER A 50 3.22 -2.75 20.77
N PRO A 51 3.87 -3.22 21.84
CA PRO A 51 5.28 -3.63 21.81
C PRO A 51 5.60 -4.69 20.75
N LYS A 52 4.61 -5.47 20.29
CA LYS A 52 4.80 -6.48 19.24
C LYS A 52 5.35 -5.89 17.94
N PHE A 53 4.94 -4.65 17.62
CA PHE A 53 5.33 -3.96 16.39
C PHE A 53 6.75 -3.37 16.46
N ALA A 54 7.42 -3.42 17.61
CA ALA A 54 8.80 -2.92 17.73
C ALA A 54 9.80 -3.74 16.88
N ASN A 55 9.50 -5.02 16.67
CA ASN A 55 10.34 -5.95 15.89
C ASN A 55 9.72 -6.30 14.52
N TYR A 56 8.71 -5.53 14.08
CA TYR A 56 8.07 -5.74 12.78
C TYR A 56 8.79 -4.96 11.70
N HIS A 57 8.64 -5.42 10.47
CA HIS A 57 9.42 -4.93 9.35
C HIS A 57 8.52 -4.30 8.29
N THR A 58 9.11 -3.43 7.49
CA THR A 58 8.54 -3.00 6.22
C THR A 58 9.07 -3.90 5.09
N PHE A 59 8.49 -3.79 3.90
CA PHE A 59 9.04 -4.40 2.69
C PHE A 59 10.44 -3.86 2.36
N THR A 60 11.23 -4.68 1.67
CA THR A 60 12.45 -4.22 1.00
C THR A 60 12.12 -3.30 -0.17
N ASP A 61 13.10 -2.55 -0.65
CA ASP A 61 12.94 -1.72 -1.85
C ASP A 61 12.46 -2.54 -3.05
N GLU A 62 12.96 -3.77 -3.21
CA GLU A 62 12.55 -4.68 -4.28
C GLU A 62 11.08 -5.09 -4.15
N GLU A 63 10.65 -5.51 -2.96
CA GLU A 63 9.25 -5.86 -2.69
C GLU A 63 8.30 -4.67 -2.89
N PHE A 64 8.71 -3.45 -2.50
CA PHE A 64 7.96 -2.24 -2.78
C PHE A 64 7.80 -2.00 -4.29
N ARG A 65 8.86 -2.21 -5.07
CA ARG A 65 8.80 -2.06 -6.54
C ARG A 65 7.92 -3.13 -7.19
N GLU A 66 7.93 -4.35 -6.67
CA GLU A 66 7.03 -5.40 -7.14
C GLU A 66 5.57 -5.07 -6.84
N ALA A 67 5.25 -4.67 -5.61
CA ALA A 67 3.91 -4.23 -5.22
C ALA A 67 3.45 -3.01 -6.04
N GLN A 68 4.35 -2.04 -6.29
CA GLN A 68 4.07 -0.87 -7.12
C GLN A 68 3.68 -1.28 -8.54
N LYS A 69 4.47 -2.16 -9.19
CA LYS A 69 4.17 -2.67 -10.54
C LYS A 69 2.84 -3.43 -10.61
N ILE A 70 2.44 -4.09 -9.53
CA ILE A 70 1.12 -4.73 -9.44
C ILE A 70 0.04 -3.65 -9.43
N MET A 71 0.14 -2.70 -8.50
CA MET A 71 -0.86 -1.63 -8.33
C MET A 71 -1.03 -0.75 -9.57
N GLU A 72 0.04 -0.45 -10.30
CA GLU A 72 0.00 0.33 -11.55
C GLU A 72 -0.88 -0.30 -12.65
N ARG A 73 -1.26 -1.58 -12.53
CA ARG A 73 -2.23 -2.21 -13.43
C ARG A 73 -3.69 -1.89 -13.09
N HIS A 74 -3.96 -1.43 -11.87
CA HIS A 74 -5.32 -1.24 -11.34
C HIS A 74 -5.66 0.23 -11.05
N VAL A 75 -4.67 1.08 -10.81
CA VAL A 75 -4.83 2.50 -10.47
C VAL A 75 -4.08 3.42 -11.43
N GLY A 76 -4.45 4.69 -11.48
CA GLY A 76 -3.83 5.67 -12.38
C GLY A 76 -2.36 5.97 -12.08
N GLU A 77 -2.00 6.01 -10.79
CA GLU A 77 -0.63 6.21 -10.32
C GLU A 77 -0.43 5.44 -9.00
N CYS A 78 0.70 4.76 -8.86
CA CYS A 78 1.14 4.22 -7.59
C CYS A 78 2.48 4.85 -7.18
N VAL A 79 2.56 5.38 -5.96
CA VAL A 79 3.77 6.00 -5.40
C VAL A 79 4.24 5.27 -4.16
N ILE A 80 5.54 5.36 -3.86
CA ILE A 80 6.13 4.84 -2.64
C ILE A 80 6.49 6.03 -1.74
N HIS A 81 5.98 6.03 -0.50
CA HIS A 81 6.13 7.09 0.50
C HIS A 81 6.86 6.61 1.76
#